data_AF-A0A286GC30-F1
#
_entry.id   AF-A0A286GC30-F1
#
_cell.length_a   1.000
_cell.length_b   1.000
_cell.length_c   1.000
_cell.angle_alpha   90.00
_cell.angle_beta   90.00
_cell.angle_gamma   90.00
#
_symmetry.space_group_name_H-M   'P 1'
#
loop_
_entity.id
_entity.type
_entity.pdbx_description
1 polymer ?
#
loop_
_entity_poly.entity_id
_entity_poly.type
_entity_poly.pdbx_seq_one_letter_code
_entity_poly.pdbx_strand_id
1 'polypeptide(L)'
;MKKIVFLIYALGLSFTVLAQQYEPVNPAKDKLDYQGYTIRLMPSREGSYGYSILKGKAVVAHQLHNPFSMAPVGLRRKEDVYKVAKWQIEQVQTGKSGTDIFAKPLPTSVAQTLQIKSQQ
;
A
#
# COMPACT_ATOMS: atom_id res chain seq x y z
N MET A 1 20.59 25.03 31.45
CA MET A 1 20.92 24.48 30.11
C MET A 1 20.20 23.17 29.76
N LYS A 2 20.01 22.21 30.68
CA LYS A 2 19.32 20.92 30.40
C LYS A 2 17.85 21.03 29.95
N LYS A 3 17.13 22.09 30.34
CA LYS A 3 15.70 22.28 30.00
C LYS A 3 15.46 22.71 28.54
N ILE A 4 16.44 23.35 27.91
CA ILE A 4 16.34 23.82 26.51
C ILE A 4 16.50 22.65 25.53
N VAL A 5 17.37 21.69 25.87
CA VAL A 5 17.55 20.46 25.06
C VAL A 5 16.25 19.66 24.97
N PHE A 6 15.49 19.59 26.05
CA PHE A 6 14.20 18.88 26.09
C PHE A 6 13.14 19.52 25.16
N LEU A 7 13.13 20.85 25.07
CA LEU A 7 12.23 21.60 24.18
C LEU A 7 12.56 21.41 22.69
N ILE A 8 13.85 21.26 22.35
CA ILE A 8 14.27 20.99 20.96
C ILE A 8 13.89 19.57 20.53
N TYR A 9 13.99 18.58 21.43
CA TYR A 9 13.51 17.21 21.15
C TYR A 9 11.98 17.16 21.00
N ALA A 10 11.24 17.92 21.82
CA ALA A 10 9.78 18.00 21.72
C ALA A 10 9.30 18.69 20.42
N LEU A 11 9.99 19.74 19.97
CA LEU A 11 9.72 20.39 18.68
C LEU A 11 10.08 19.49 17.49
N GLY A 12 11.16 18.70 17.57
CA GLY A 12 11.55 17.77 16.52
C GLY A 12 10.53 16.65 16.26
N LEU A 13 9.84 16.18 17.31
CA LEU A 13 8.83 15.12 17.18
C LEU A 13 7.55 15.59 16.45
N SER A 14 7.22 16.88 16.53
CA SER A 14 5.97 17.43 15.96
C SER A 14 5.97 17.46 14.43
N PHE A 15 7.15 17.53 13.78
CA PHE A 15 7.24 17.63 12.32
C PHE A 15 7.04 16.29 11.58
N THR A 16 7.07 15.15 12.28
CA THR A 16 6.92 13.83 11.63
C THR A 16 5.46 13.41 11.41
N VAL A 17 4.50 14.08 12.04
CA VAL A 17 3.07 13.71 11.99
C VAL A 17 2.37 14.24 10.73
N LEU A 18 2.87 15.32 10.12
CA LEU A 18 2.23 15.98 8.97
C LEU A 18 2.60 15.41 7.59
N ALA A 19 3.51 14.43 7.52
CA ALA A 19 3.98 13.88 6.25
C ALA A 19 3.04 12.83 5.61
N GLN A 20 1.87 12.55 6.19
CA GLN A 20 0.88 11.60 5.64
C GLN A 20 -0.26 12.30 4.89
N GLN A 21 0.03 13.42 4.22
CA GLN A 21 -0.95 14.07 3.36
C GLN A 21 -1.20 13.22 2.10
N TYR A 22 -2.45 13.17 1.67
CA TYR A 22 -2.84 12.56 0.41
C TYR A 22 -2.10 13.23 -0.76
N GLU A 23 -1.43 12.43 -1.59
CA GLU A 23 -0.75 12.87 -2.80
C GLU A 23 -1.48 12.24 -4.01
N PRO A 24 -1.96 13.03 -4.97
CA PRO A 24 -2.60 12.49 -6.17
C PRO A 24 -1.73 11.44 -6.87
N VAL A 25 -2.38 10.44 -7.49
CA VAL A 25 -1.68 9.43 -8.28
C VAL A 25 -1.19 10.06 -9.59
N ASN A 26 0.09 9.88 -9.89
CA ASN A 26 0.71 10.24 -11.15
C ASN A 26 1.03 8.95 -11.93
N PRO A 27 0.26 8.58 -12.97
CA PRO A 27 0.44 7.31 -13.69
C PRO A 27 1.82 7.11 -14.33
N ALA A 28 2.56 8.20 -14.62
CA ALA A 28 3.89 8.11 -15.20
C ALA A 28 4.96 7.74 -14.15
N LYS A 29 4.77 8.18 -12.90
CA LYS A 29 5.71 7.99 -11.78
C LYS A 29 5.30 6.83 -10.86
N ASP A 30 4.00 6.67 -10.63
CA ASP A 30 3.43 5.72 -9.70
C ASP A 30 3.21 4.34 -10.35
N LYS A 31 4.28 3.86 -11.00
CA LYS A 31 4.40 2.53 -11.55
C LYS A 31 5.70 1.90 -11.04
N LEU A 32 5.68 0.61 -10.80
CA LEU A 32 6.83 -0.14 -10.33
C LEU A 32 6.90 -1.50 -11.02
N ASP A 33 8.02 -1.78 -11.67
CA ASP A 33 8.29 -3.12 -12.19
C ASP A 33 8.89 -4.00 -11.09
N TYR A 34 8.36 -5.21 -10.94
CA TYR A 34 8.75 -6.16 -9.92
C TYR A 34 8.57 -7.60 -10.40
N GLN A 35 9.66 -8.36 -10.47
CA GLN A 35 9.68 -9.78 -10.86
C GLN A 35 8.94 -10.09 -12.19
N GLY A 36 9.08 -9.22 -13.19
CA GLY A 36 8.41 -9.38 -14.48
C GLY A 36 6.93 -8.95 -14.52
N TYR A 37 6.42 -8.39 -13.42
CA TYR A 37 5.11 -7.75 -13.35
C TYR A 37 5.27 -6.23 -13.26
N THR A 38 4.27 -5.49 -13.72
CA THR A 38 4.17 -4.05 -13.52
C THR A 38 3.03 -3.77 -12.53
N ILE A 39 3.36 -3.13 -11.41
CA ILE A 39 2.41 -2.61 -10.43
C ILE A 39 2.10 -1.17 -10.84
N ARG A 40 0.84 -0.83 -11.03
CA ARG A 40 0.39 0.55 -11.29
C ARG A 40 -0.53 1.00 -10.18
N LEU A 41 -0.21 2.09 -9.52
CA LEU A 41 -1.11 2.70 -8.54
C LEU A 41 -2.27 3.37 -9.25
N MET A 42 -3.40 3.39 -8.56
CA MET A 42 -4.62 3.98 -9.04
C MET A 42 -5.30 4.76 -7.93
N PRO A 43 -5.95 5.88 -8.22
CA PRO A 43 -6.80 6.52 -7.25
C PRO A 43 -7.97 5.58 -6.90
N SER A 44 -8.29 5.50 -5.61
CA SER A 44 -9.51 4.85 -5.11
C SER A 44 -10.36 5.91 -4.37
N ARG A 45 -11.47 5.47 -3.77
CA ARG A 45 -12.42 6.37 -3.09
C ARG A 45 -11.76 7.07 -1.89
N GLU A 46 -12.30 8.22 -1.52
CA GLU A 46 -11.94 8.95 -0.29
C GLU A 46 -10.45 9.29 -0.15
N GLY A 47 -9.75 9.55 -1.25
CA GLY A 47 -8.31 9.89 -1.20
C GLY A 47 -7.45 8.70 -0.76
N SER A 48 -7.84 7.49 -1.13
CA SER A 48 -7.06 6.28 -0.94
C SER A 48 -6.49 5.78 -2.27
N TYR A 49 -5.65 4.75 -2.20
CA TYR A 49 -4.96 4.18 -3.34
C TYR A 49 -5.33 2.71 -3.53
N GLY A 50 -5.66 2.36 -4.77
CA GLY A 50 -5.72 1.00 -5.26
C GLY A 50 -4.54 0.71 -6.19
N TYR A 51 -4.57 -0.46 -6.83
CA TYR A 51 -3.53 -0.87 -7.77
C TYR A 51 -4.01 -1.87 -8.81
N SER A 52 -3.29 -1.91 -9.93
CA SER A 52 -3.35 -2.99 -10.90
C SER A 52 -2.01 -3.70 -11.00
N ILE A 53 -2.03 -5.02 -11.14
CA ILE A 53 -0.87 -5.85 -11.42
C ILE A 53 -0.98 -6.33 -12.86
N LEU A 54 0.03 -6.06 -13.68
CA LEU A 54 0.09 -6.47 -15.08
C LEU A 54 1.25 -7.45 -15.30
N LYS A 55 1.07 -8.39 -16.22
CA LYS A 55 2.15 -9.24 -16.76
C LYS A 55 2.22 -8.99 -18.26
N GLY A 56 3.23 -8.21 -18.69
CA GLY A 56 3.25 -7.65 -20.04
C GLY A 56 2.07 -6.70 -20.26
N LYS A 57 1.17 -7.04 -21.19
CA LYS A 57 -0.05 -6.25 -21.48
C LYS A 57 -1.31 -6.76 -20.77
N ALA A 58 -1.26 -7.92 -20.13
CA ALA A 58 -2.40 -8.54 -19.47
C ALA A 58 -2.57 -8.02 -18.03
N VAL A 59 -3.79 -7.66 -17.64
CA VAL A 59 -4.14 -7.34 -16.26
C VAL A 59 -4.36 -8.65 -15.51
N VAL A 60 -3.55 -8.88 -14.47
CA VAL A 60 -3.60 -10.07 -13.61
C VAL A 60 -4.52 -9.83 -12.42
N ALA A 61 -4.46 -8.62 -11.85
CA ALA A 61 -5.28 -8.23 -10.72
C ALA A 61 -5.59 -6.73 -10.77
N HIS A 62 -6.75 -6.39 -10.20
CA HIS A 62 -7.20 -5.02 -10.05
C HIS A 62 -7.87 -4.88 -8.67
N GLN A 63 -7.22 -4.16 -7.76
CA GLN A 63 -7.65 -4.03 -6.37
C GLN A 63 -7.92 -2.57 -6.04
N LEU A 64 -9.20 -2.20 -5.93
CA LEU A 64 -9.63 -0.86 -5.49
C LEU A 64 -10.14 -0.84 -4.05
N HIS A 65 -10.50 -1.99 -3.50
CA HIS A 65 -10.97 -2.17 -2.13
C HIS A 65 -9.81 -2.37 -1.17
N ASN A 66 -10.06 -2.22 0.12
CA ASN A 66 -9.07 -2.50 1.15
C ASN A 66 -8.80 -4.01 1.11
N PRO A 67 -7.55 -4.46 0.86
CA PRO A 67 -7.27 -5.87 0.68
C PRO A 67 -7.43 -6.67 1.98
N PHE A 68 -7.54 -6.03 3.16
CA PHE A 68 -7.68 -6.72 4.45
C PHE A 68 -9.13 -6.71 4.98
N SER A 69 -9.88 -5.63 4.75
CA SER A 69 -11.26 -5.49 5.24
C SER A 69 -12.32 -5.61 4.15
N MET A 70 -11.93 -5.59 2.88
CA MET A 70 -12.81 -5.48 1.71
C MET A 70 -13.69 -4.22 1.70
N ALA A 71 -13.39 -3.23 2.55
CA ALA A 71 -14.06 -1.94 2.53
C ALA A 71 -13.93 -1.27 1.14
N PRO A 72 -14.93 -0.46 0.72
CA PRO A 72 -14.95 0.22 -0.59
C PRO A 72 -13.96 1.40 -0.70
N VAL A 73 -12.86 1.35 0.04
CA VAL A 73 -11.77 2.31 0.06
C VAL A 73 -10.45 1.54 -0.02
N GLY A 74 -9.47 2.05 -0.75
CA GLY A 74 -8.15 1.45 -0.86
C GLY A 74 -7.28 1.71 0.37
N LEU A 75 -5.96 1.61 0.21
CA LEU A 75 -4.99 1.91 1.27
C LEU A 75 -4.61 3.39 1.24
N ARG A 76 -4.48 4.02 2.41
CA ARG A 76 -4.11 5.45 2.57
C ARG A 76 -2.69 5.83 2.14
N ARG A 77 -1.77 4.88 2.00
CA ARG A 77 -0.35 5.14 1.69
C ARG A 77 0.09 4.42 0.43
N LYS A 78 0.76 5.13 -0.47
CA LYS A 78 1.29 4.57 -1.73
C LYS A 78 2.26 3.42 -1.45
N GLU A 79 3.10 3.55 -0.42
CA GLU A 79 4.08 2.54 -0.04
C GLU A 79 3.41 1.23 0.41
N ASP A 80 2.31 1.33 1.16
CA ASP A 80 1.56 0.15 1.61
C ASP A 80 0.94 -0.60 0.43
N VAL A 81 0.45 0.14 -0.58
CA VAL A 81 -0.04 -0.45 -1.83
C VAL A 81 1.04 -1.28 -2.51
N TYR A 82 2.25 -0.72 -2.67
CA TYR A 82 3.35 -1.46 -3.29
C TYR A 82 3.76 -2.70 -2.49
N LYS A 83 3.77 -2.62 -1.15
CA LYS A 83 4.07 -3.77 -0.29
C LYS A 83 3.07 -4.91 -0.48
N VAL A 84 1.78 -4.59 -0.45
CA VAL A 84 0.72 -5.60 -0.67
C VAL A 84 0.83 -6.20 -2.06
N ALA A 85 0.97 -5.36 -3.09
CA ALA A 85 1.06 -5.84 -4.47
C ALA A 85 2.28 -6.77 -4.68
N LYS A 86 3.44 -6.42 -4.12
CA LYS A 86 4.64 -7.29 -4.13
C LYS A 86 4.39 -8.62 -3.45
N TRP A 87 3.83 -8.59 -2.23
CA TRP A 87 3.51 -9.81 -1.50
C TRP A 87 2.56 -10.71 -2.28
N GLN A 88 1.53 -10.14 -2.91
CA GLN A 88 0.60 -10.91 -3.74
C GLN A 88 1.27 -11.51 -4.98
N ILE A 89 2.20 -10.80 -5.62
CA ILE A 89 3.00 -11.33 -6.74
C ILE A 89 3.85 -12.52 -6.27
N GLU A 90 4.50 -12.41 -5.11
CA GLU A 90 5.26 -13.51 -4.51
C GLU A 90 4.36 -14.73 -4.26
N GLN A 91 3.14 -14.52 -3.74
CA GLN A 91 2.18 -15.61 -3.53
C GLN A 91 1.74 -16.28 -4.85
N VAL A 92 1.51 -15.51 -5.91
CA VAL A 92 1.17 -16.09 -7.23
C VAL A 92 2.32 -16.98 -7.73
N GLN A 93 3.57 -16.56 -7.50
CA GLN A 93 4.74 -17.34 -7.91
C GLN A 93 4.95 -18.63 -7.10
N THR A 94 4.46 -18.70 -5.86
CA THR A 94 4.47 -19.94 -5.07
C THR A 94 3.36 -20.92 -5.45
N GLY A 95 2.57 -20.62 -6.50
CA GLY A 95 1.51 -21.48 -7.01
C GLY A 95 0.15 -21.28 -6.34
N LYS A 96 -0.01 -20.28 -5.47
CA LYS A 96 -1.34 -19.93 -4.96
C LYS A 96 -2.21 -19.35 -6.07
N SER A 97 -3.48 -19.75 -6.08
CA SER A 97 -4.45 -19.30 -7.08
C SER A 97 -4.71 -17.79 -6.95
N GLY A 98 -4.94 -17.11 -8.07
CA GLY A 98 -5.33 -15.69 -8.05
C GLY A 98 -6.61 -15.45 -7.24
N THR A 99 -7.54 -16.42 -7.22
CA THR A 99 -8.77 -16.35 -6.41
C THR A 99 -8.51 -16.32 -4.91
N ASP A 100 -7.48 -17.00 -4.41
CA ASP A 100 -7.15 -16.98 -2.98
C ASP A 100 -6.42 -15.70 -2.55
N ILE A 101 -5.79 -15.02 -3.50
CA ILE A 101 -4.94 -13.85 -3.24
C ILE A 101 -5.71 -12.53 -3.45
N PHE A 102 -6.61 -12.49 -4.45
CA PHE A 102 -7.25 -11.26 -4.90
C PHE A 102 -8.77 -11.21 -4.64
N ALA A 103 -9.45 -12.35 -4.46
CA ALA A 103 -10.92 -12.37 -4.29
C ALA A 103 -11.38 -12.42 -2.82
N LYS A 104 -10.46 -12.61 -1.88
CA LYS A 104 -10.74 -12.73 -0.45
C LYS A 104 -9.94 -11.69 0.34
N PRO A 105 -10.44 -11.25 1.51
CA PRO A 105 -9.63 -10.44 2.40
C PRO A 105 -8.34 -11.17 2.80
N LEU A 106 -7.22 -10.47 2.71
CA LEU A 106 -5.93 -10.92 3.20
C LEU A 106 -5.94 -11.04 4.73
N PRO A 107 -5.28 -12.05 5.31
CA PRO A 107 -5.15 -12.17 6.75
C PRO A 107 -4.51 -10.93 7.38
N THR A 108 -4.96 -10.54 8.57
CA THR A 108 -4.39 -9.41 9.32
C THR A 108 -2.92 -9.63 9.71
N SER A 109 -2.48 -10.88 9.83
CA SER A 109 -1.07 -11.23 10.02
C SER A 109 -0.19 -10.73 8.88
N VAL A 110 -0.69 -10.69 7.64
CA VAL A 110 0.02 -10.13 6.49
C VAL A 110 0.22 -8.63 6.66
N ALA A 111 -0.79 -7.90 7.15
CA ALA A 111 -0.65 -6.47 7.44
C ALA A 111 0.45 -6.20 8.49
N GLN A 112 0.55 -7.06 9.51
CA GLN A 112 1.60 -6.98 10.53
C GLN A 112 2.99 -7.25 9.94
N THR A 113 3.13 -8.33 9.16
CA THR A 113 4.40 -8.67 8.49
C THR A 113 4.87 -7.55 7.56
N LEU A 114 3.95 -6.92 6.84
CA LEU A 114 4.25 -5.81 5.92
C LEU A 114 4.36 -4.45 6.62
N GLN A 115 4.13 -4.39 7.94
CA GLN A 115 4.12 -3.17 8.75
C GLN A 115 3.15 -2.12 8.19
N ILE A 116 1.98 -2.56 7.76
CA ILE A 116 0.90 -1.72 7.29
C ILE A 116 0.11 -1.29 8.52
N LYS A 117 0.08 0.02 8.79
CA LYS A 117 -0.66 0.56 9.94
C LYS A 117 -2.14 0.27 9.74
N SER A 118 -2.80 -0.23 10.79
CA SER A 118 -4.24 -0.48 10.78
C SER A 118 -4.98 0.81 10.47
N GLN A 119 -5.72 0.82 9.36
CA GLN A 119 -6.53 1.95 8.92
C GLN A 119 -7.92 1.77 9.52
N GLN A 120 -8.02 2.00 10.84
CA GLN A 120 -9.29 2.24 11.52
C GLN A 120 -9.57 3.73 11.51
#